data_AF-A0A2H6JVI2-F1
#
_entry.id   AF-A0A2H6JVI2-F1
#
_cell.length_a   1.000
_cell.length_b   1.000
_cell.length_c   1.000
_cell.angle_alpha   90.00
_cell.angle_beta   90.00
_cell.angle_gamma   90.00
#
_symmetry.space_group_name_H-M   'P 1'
#
loop_
_entity.id
_entity.type
_entity.pdbx_description
1 polymer ?
#
loop_
_entity_poly.entity_id
_entity_poly.type
_entity_poly.pdbx_seq_one_letter_code
_entity_poly.pdbx_strand_id
1 'polypeptide(L)'
;MEITEVFEFYRTEFIPAYSDLVGFLLKKPRQVLTEQENALSHISQYFNPVLPSEKREENLKKSYSHLVRVTLDCYKLLLVQINKELELIYVDDKKRTFALNISEEEFLIKYNKLRKTAQEARNIELVNMGNDPLVAIEEYKKAIKIGKELFEKIDKDKLRKLDGFRRIITSKGVIISFILGLVVGLITDCIWSLMTP
;
A
#
# COMPACT_ATOMS: atom_id res chain seq x y z
N MET A 1 11.33 -27.82 16.84
CA MET A 1 11.42 -26.41 16.44
C MET A 1 12.15 -25.71 17.55
N GLU A 2 13.35 -25.27 17.24
CA GLU A 2 14.22 -24.58 18.18
C GLU A 2 13.90 -23.09 18.22
N ILE A 3 14.21 -22.43 19.34
CA ILE A 3 14.01 -20.97 19.46
C ILE A 3 14.86 -20.19 18.45
N THR A 4 15.99 -20.76 18.04
CA THR A 4 16.85 -20.21 17.00
C THR A 4 16.15 -20.09 15.66
N GLU A 5 15.27 -21.03 15.30
CA GLU A 5 14.47 -20.97 14.06
C GLU A 5 13.51 -19.77 14.08
N VAL A 6 12.90 -19.46 15.23
CA VAL A 6 12.01 -18.30 15.40
C VAL A 6 12.78 -17.00 15.21
N PHE A 7 13.94 -16.88 15.86
CA PHE A 7 14.76 -15.68 15.74
C PHE A 7 15.43 -15.54 14.38
N GLU A 8 15.70 -16.64 13.70
CA GLU A 8 16.21 -16.59 12.33
C GLU A 8 15.15 -16.02 11.40
N PHE A 9 13.93 -16.56 11.41
CA PHE A 9 12.82 -16.01 10.65
C PHE A 9 12.52 -14.55 11.00
N TYR A 10 12.62 -14.19 12.29
CA TYR A 10 12.49 -12.79 12.72
C TYR A 10 13.48 -11.87 12.00
N ARG A 11 14.75 -12.27 11.92
CA ARG A 11 15.81 -11.46 11.32
C ARG A 11 15.78 -11.45 9.81
N THR A 12 15.55 -12.59 9.18
CA THR A 12 15.71 -12.76 7.72
C THR A 12 14.44 -12.44 6.95
N GLU A 13 13.26 -12.63 7.54
CA GLU A 13 11.98 -12.47 6.86
C GLU A 13 11.18 -11.29 7.43
N PHE A 14 10.95 -11.28 8.75
CA PHE A 14 10.09 -10.28 9.37
C PHE A 14 10.70 -8.87 9.37
N ILE A 15 11.94 -8.68 9.84
CA ILE A 15 12.58 -7.36 9.90
C ILE A 15 12.58 -6.66 8.53
N PRO A 16 12.99 -7.32 7.42
CA PRO A 16 12.94 -6.69 6.09
C PRO A 16 11.52 -6.31 5.68
N ALA A 17 10.54 -7.22 5.84
CA ALA A 17 9.15 -6.94 5.50
C ALA A 17 8.57 -5.75 6.29
N TYR A 18 8.84 -5.70 7.59
CA TYR A 18 8.40 -4.62 8.47
C TYR A 18 9.06 -3.29 8.12
N SER A 19 10.37 -3.30 7.88
CA SER A 19 11.15 -2.10 7.55
C SER A 19 10.71 -1.48 6.23
N ASP A 20 10.50 -2.32 5.21
CA ASP A 20 9.95 -1.89 3.93
C ASP A 20 8.57 -1.25 4.09
N LEU A 21 7.68 -1.89 4.84
CA LEU A 21 6.32 -1.38 5.08
C LEU A 21 6.33 -0.04 5.81
N VAL A 22 7.09 0.09 6.90
CA VAL A 22 7.16 1.32 7.69
C VAL A 22 7.85 2.43 6.90
N GLY A 23 8.92 2.10 6.16
CA GLY A 23 9.58 3.05 5.28
C GLY A 23 8.66 3.59 4.19
N PHE A 24 7.77 2.74 3.67
CA PHE A 24 6.79 3.13 2.67
C PHE A 24 5.62 3.93 3.26
N LEU A 25 5.05 3.50 4.38
CA LEU A 25 3.87 4.11 4.99
C LEU A 25 4.18 5.33 5.87
N LEU A 26 5.44 5.49 6.31
CA LEU A 26 5.89 6.46 7.30
C LEU A 26 5.11 6.39 8.63
N LYS A 27 4.53 5.23 8.94
CA LYS A 27 3.82 4.95 10.19
C LYS A 27 3.86 3.46 10.51
N LYS A 28 3.67 3.13 11.79
CA LYS A 28 3.60 1.75 12.28
C LYS A 28 2.13 1.26 12.27
N PRO A 29 1.76 0.26 11.45
CA PRO A 29 0.39 -0.25 11.45
C PRO A 29 0.04 -0.94 12.77
N ARG A 30 -1.12 -0.62 13.35
CA ARG A 30 -1.56 -1.17 14.65
C ARG A 30 -1.63 -2.70 14.64
N GLN A 31 -2.18 -3.30 13.59
CA GLN A 31 -2.28 -4.76 13.45
C GLN A 31 -0.92 -5.44 13.53
N VAL A 32 0.10 -4.84 12.90
CA VAL A 32 1.48 -5.36 12.92
C VAL A 32 2.10 -5.29 14.32
N LEU A 33 1.78 -4.25 15.09
CA LEU A 33 2.21 -4.14 16.49
C LEU A 33 1.52 -5.19 17.37
N THR A 34 0.21 -5.37 17.21
CA THR A 34 -0.57 -6.35 17.97
C THR A 34 -0.06 -7.78 17.75
N GLU A 35 0.25 -8.16 16.50
CA GLU A 35 0.79 -9.51 16.25
C GLU A 35 2.23 -9.69 16.75
N GLN A 36 3.04 -8.62 16.78
CA GLN A 36 4.36 -8.66 17.45
C GLN A 36 4.22 -8.89 18.96
N GLU A 37 3.27 -8.19 19.61
CA GLU A 37 2.96 -8.38 21.03
C GLU A 37 2.50 -9.82 21.31
N ASN A 38 1.66 -10.38 20.44
CA ASN A 38 1.23 -11.79 20.54
C ASN A 38 2.41 -12.75 20.43
N ALA A 39 3.29 -12.56 19.44
CA ALA A 39 4.50 -13.38 19.30
C ALA A 39 5.39 -13.29 20.55
N LEU A 40 5.65 -12.08 21.05
CA LEU A 40 6.47 -11.87 22.25
C LEU A 40 5.83 -12.49 23.51
N SER A 41 4.52 -12.38 23.66
CA SER A 41 3.78 -13.01 24.77
C SER A 41 3.99 -14.52 24.80
N HIS A 42 3.94 -15.16 23.62
CA HIS A 42 4.22 -16.59 23.51
C HIS A 42 5.69 -16.94 23.77
N ILE A 43 6.66 -16.12 23.33
CA ILE A 43 8.07 -16.29 23.70
C ILE A 43 8.25 -16.21 25.22
N SER A 44 7.58 -15.26 25.88
CA SER A 44 7.62 -15.14 27.34
C SER A 44 7.10 -16.42 28.02
N GLN A 45 6.02 -17.01 27.52
CA GLN A 45 5.51 -18.29 28.04
C GLN A 45 6.44 -19.47 27.78
N TYR A 46 7.21 -19.48 26.69
CA TYR A 46 8.23 -20.52 26.45
C TYR A 46 9.30 -20.55 27.56
N PHE A 47 9.63 -19.41 28.16
CA PHE A 47 10.58 -19.33 29.28
C PHE A 47 9.95 -19.46 30.67
N ASN A 48 8.63 -19.67 30.77
CA ASN A 48 7.95 -19.80 32.05
C ASN A 48 8.31 -21.14 32.73
N PRO A 49 8.99 -21.13 33.90
CA PRO A 49 9.43 -22.37 34.55
C PRO A 49 8.28 -23.18 35.16
N VAL A 50 7.10 -22.58 35.34
CA VAL A 50 5.91 -23.24 35.89
C VAL A 50 5.20 -24.09 34.84
N LEU A 51 5.43 -23.83 33.55
CA LEU A 51 4.78 -24.57 32.46
C LEU A 51 5.50 -25.90 32.16
N PRO A 52 4.75 -26.98 31.90
CA PRO A 52 5.32 -28.23 31.38
C PRO A 52 6.08 -28.00 30.06
N SER A 53 7.10 -28.82 29.79
CA SER A 53 7.93 -28.67 28.58
C SER A 53 7.10 -28.64 27.28
N GLU A 54 6.12 -29.52 27.16
CA GLU A 54 5.21 -29.58 26.01
C GLU A 54 4.46 -28.26 25.79
N LYS A 55 3.98 -27.63 26.88
CA LYS A 55 3.28 -26.34 26.81
C LYS A 55 4.21 -25.19 26.43
N ARG A 56 5.48 -25.26 26.83
CA ARG A 56 6.49 -24.29 26.40
C ARG A 56 6.75 -24.42 24.91
N GLU A 57 6.97 -25.64 24.41
CA GLU A 57 7.14 -25.91 22.98
C GLU A 57 5.92 -25.51 22.14
N GLU A 58 4.70 -25.72 22.64
CA GLU A 58 3.46 -25.26 22.00
C GLU A 58 3.45 -23.73 21.86
N ASN A 59 3.85 -23.00 22.91
CA ASN A 59 3.96 -21.55 22.85
C ASN A 59 5.01 -21.09 21.84
N LEU A 60 6.14 -21.78 21.74
CA LEU A 60 7.15 -21.44 20.74
C LEU A 60 6.58 -21.57 19.31
N LYS A 61 5.84 -22.65 19.02
CA LYS A 61 5.15 -22.84 17.73
C LYS A 61 4.14 -21.71 17.46
N LYS A 62 3.35 -21.30 18.46
CA LYS A 62 2.42 -20.17 18.34
C LYS A 62 3.14 -18.87 18.03
N SER A 63 4.24 -18.57 18.73
CA SER A 63 5.06 -17.40 18.43
C SER A 63 5.53 -17.39 16.97
N TYR A 64 6.02 -18.53 16.48
CA TYR A 64 6.43 -18.65 15.07
C TYR A 64 5.25 -18.39 14.12
N SER A 65 4.08 -18.99 14.37
CA SER A 65 2.88 -18.76 13.56
C SER A 65 2.43 -17.30 13.54
N HIS A 66 2.46 -16.60 14.68
CA HIS A 66 2.18 -15.16 14.75
C HIS A 66 3.19 -14.36 13.92
N LEU A 67 4.47 -14.70 14.03
CA LEU A 67 5.54 -14.03 13.30
C LEU A 67 5.40 -14.20 11.78
N VAL A 68 5.08 -15.40 11.32
CA VAL A 68 4.83 -15.66 9.90
C VAL A 68 3.59 -14.91 9.40
N ARG A 69 2.50 -14.91 10.18
CA ARG A 69 1.28 -14.17 9.85
C ARG A 69 1.55 -12.68 9.70
N VAL A 70 2.26 -12.08 10.65
CA VAL A 70 2.55 -10.64 10.59
C VAL A 70 3.50 -10.28 9.45
N THR A 71 4.46 -11.15 9.11
CA THR A 71 5.29 -10.97 7.91
C THR A 71 4.45 -10.94 6.64
N LEU A 72 3.50 -11.86 6.49
CA LEU A 72 2.57 -11.89 5.36
C LEU A 72 1.67 -10.63 5.34
N ASP A 73 1.16 -10.20 6.49
CA ASP A 73 0.37 -8.98 6.61
C ASP A 73 1.18 -7.72 6.22
N CYS A 74 2.48 -7.67 6.56
CA CYS A 74 3.35 -6.57 6.13
C CYS A 74 3.41 -6.47 4.60
N TYR A 75 3.61 -7.60 3.90
CA TYR A 75 3.66 -7.60 2.45
C TYR A 75 2.30 -7.27 1.81
N LYS A 76 1.19 -7.78 2.35
CA LYS A 76 -0.16 -7.43 1.88
C LYS A 76 -0.42 -5.93 1.98
N LEU A 77 -0.13 -5.33 3.14
CA LEU A 77 -0.31 -3.89 3.35
C LEU A 77 0.58 -3.07 2.43
N LEU A 78 1.84 -3.47 2.25
CA LEU A 78 2.77 -2.80 1.35
C LEU A 78 2.27 -2.85 -0.10
N LEU A 79 1.83 -4.01 -0.58
CA LEU A 79 1.30 -4.17 -1.93
C LEU A 79 0.04 -3.33 -2.16
N VAL A 80 -0.88 -3.29 -1.20
CA VAL A 80 -2.09 -2.45 -1.28
C VAL A 80 -1.70 -0.97 -1.44
N GLN A 81 -0.75 -0.49 -0.65
CA GLN A 81 -0.31 0.90 -0.75
C GLN A 81 0.40 1.17 -2.08
N ILE A 82 1.28 0.26 -2.52
CA ILE A 82 1.96 0.36 -3.82
C ILE A 82 0.93 0.45 -4.95
N ASN A 83 -0.07 -0.43 -4.95
CA ASN A 83 -1.12 -0.45 -5.96
C ASN A 83 -1.92 0.85 -5.95
N LYS A 84 -2.29 1.36 -4.77
CA LYS A 84 -3.06 2.61 -4.64
C LYS A 84 -2.36 3.80 -5.29
N GLU A 85 -1.06 3.96 -5.06
CA GLU A 85 -0.29 5.05 -5.65
C GLU A 85 -0.09 4.88 -7.17
N LEU A 86 0.17 3.66 -7.63
CA LEU A 86 0.29 3.35 -9.06
C LEU A 86 -1.04 3.53 -9.79
N GLU A 87 -2.16 3.22 -9.14
CA GLU A 87 -3.50 3.41 -9.67
C GLU A 87 -3.78 4.88 -10.00
N LEU A 88 -3.30 5.82 -9.17
CA LEU A 88 -3.43 7.26 -9.43
C LEU A 88 -2.76 7.71 -10.74
N ILE A 89 -1.76 6.97 -11.20
CA ILE A 89 -1.12 7.19 -12.50
C ILE A 89 -1.89 6.42 -13.57
N TYR A 90 -2.22 5.14 -13.30
CA TYR A 90 -2.95 4.29 -14.21
C TYR A 90 -4.26 4.91 -14.71
N VAL A 91 -5.04 5.57 -13.85
CA VAL A 91 -6.34 6.15 -14.23
C VAL A 91 -6.24 7.53 -14.88
N ASP A 92 -5.05 8.13 -14.93
CA ASP A 92 -4.86 9.51 -15.38
C ASP A 92 -3.95 9.57 -16.60
N ASP A 93 -4.55 9.72 -17.77
CA ASP A 93 -3.87 9.75 -19.06
C ASP A 93 -2.71 10.74 -19.09
N LYS A 94 -2.88 11.96 -18.56
CA LYS A 94 -1.79 12.94 -18.59
C LYS A 94 -0.66 12.55 -17.64
N LYS A 95 -0.95 11.92 -16.50
CA LYS A 95 0.12 11.39 -15.63
C LYS A 95 0.88 10.28 -16.33
N ARG A 96 0.19 9.35 -17.01
CA ARG A 96 0.86 8.30 -17.80
C ARG A 96 1.74 8.89 -18.91
N THR A 97 1.22 9.85 -19.66
CA THR A 97 1.95 10.44 -20.79
C THR A 97 3.15 11.29 -20.35
N PHE A 98 3.03 12.05 -19.25
CA PHE A 98 4.03 13.07 -18.91
C PHE A 98 4.90 12.75 -17.69
N ALA A 99 4.46 11.90 -16.77
CA ALA A 99 5.15 11.67 -15.50
C ALA A 99 5.97 10.39 -15.46
N LEU A 100 6.12 9.68 -16.58
CA LEU A 100 6.85 8.42 -16.68
C LEU A 100 8.16 8.58 -17.46
N ASN A 101 9.18 7.82 -17.05
CA ASN A 101 10.44 7.65 -17.77
C ASN A 101 10.46 6.37 -18.64
N ILE A 102 9.29 5.79 -18.87
CA ILE A 102 9.02 4.67 -19.78
C ILE A 102 7.83 5.05 -20.66
N SER A 103 7.59 4.28 -21.73
CA SER A 103 6.38 4.50 -22.53
C SER A 103 5.12 4.18 -21.74
N GLU A 104 4.01 4.82 -22.12
CA GLU A 104 2.70 4.53 -21.53
C GLU A 104 2.30 3.05 -21.73
N GLU A 105 2.58 2.49 -22.90
CA GLU A 105 2.33 1.08 -23.19
C GLU A 105 3.12 0.16 -22.25
N GLU A 106 4.41 0.42 -22.06
CA GLU A 106 5.25 -0.39 -21.15
C GLU A 106 4.72 -0.33 -19.71
N PHE A 107 4.29 0.85 -19.26
CA PHE A 107 3.67 1.03 -17.95
C PHE A 107 2.39 0.20 -17.82
N LEU A 108 1.48 0.27 -18.79
CA LEU A 108 0.22 -0.47 -18.77
C LEU A 108 0.44 -1.99 -18.73
N ILE A 109 1.40 -2.50 -19.51
CA ILE A 109 1.76 -3.92 -19.51
C ILE A 109 2.29 -4.33 -18.13
N LYS A 110 3.24 -3.58 -17.57
CA LYS A 110 3.82 -3.88 -16.25
C LYS A 110 2.79 -3.75 -15.12
N TYR A 111 1.90 -2.77 -15.19
CA TYR A 111 0.83 -2.59 -14.19
C TYR A 111 -0.19 -3.72 -14.24
N ASN A 112 -0.58 -4.17 -15.43
CA ASN A 112 -1.43 -5.35 -15.57
C ASN A 112 -0.74 -6.63 -15.06
N LYS A 113 0.58 -6.76 -15.30
CA LYS A 113 1.38 -7.85 -14.73
C LYS A 113 1.39 -7.80 -13.20
N LEU A 114 1.60 -6.63 -12.60
CA LEU A 114 1.51 -6.44 -11.15
C LEU A 114 0.16 -6.94 -10.62
N ARG A 115 -0.96 -6.51 -11.22
CA ARG A 115 -2.31 -6.92 -10.79
C ARG A 115 -2.52 -8.43 -10.91
N LYS A 116 -2.05 -9.04 -12.00
CA LYS A 116 -2.14 -10.49 -12.20
C LYS A 116 -1.34 -11.25 -11.15
N THR A 117 -0.08 -10.88 -10.92
CA THR A 117 0.78 -11.52 -9.91
C THR A 117 0.25 -11.30 -8.49
N ALA A 118 -0.31 -10.13 -8.18
CA ALA A 118 -0.98 -9.86 -6.91
C ALA A 118 -2.20 -10.79 -6.69
N GLN A 119 -3.00 -11.02 -7.73
CA GLN A 119 -4.13 -11.94 -7.67
C GLN A 119 -3.69 -13.39 -7.51
N GLU A 120 -2.63 -13.79 -8.21
CA GLU A 120 -2.02 -15.13 -8.08
C GLU A 120 -1.53 -15.36 -6.65
N ALA A 121 -0.81 -14.40 -6.05
CA ALA A 121 -0.37 -14.46 -4.66
C ALA A 121 -1.54 -14.64 -3.69
N ARG A 122 -2.65 -13.90 -3.89
CA ARG A 122 -3.86 -14.04 -3.07
C ARG A 122 -4.52 -15.41 -3.24
N ASN A 123 -4.60 -15.93 -4.46
CA ASN A 123 -5.16 -17.26 -4.71
C ASN A 123 -4.33 -18.35 -4.02
N ILE A 124 -3.01 -18.22 -4.08
CA ILE A 124 -2.06 -19.13 -3.41
C ILE A 124 -2.20 -19.04 -1.89
N GLU A 125 -2.34 -17.85 -1.33
CA GLU A 125 -2.64 -17.67 0.10
C GLU A 125 -3.93 -18.40 0.49
N LEU A 126 -5.01 -18.23 -0.29
CA LEU A 126 -6.31 -18.85 -0.02
C LEU A 126 -6.27 -20.38 -0.08
N VAL A 127 -5.54 -20.95 -1.04
CA VAL A 127 -5.38 -22.41 -1.19
C VAL A 127 -4.49 -22.98 -0.09
N ASN A 128 -3.48 -22.24 0.35
CA ASN A 128 -2.52 -22.67 1.38
C ASN A 128 -2.85 -22.15 2.78
N MET A 129 -4.05 -21.59 3.00
CA MET A 129 -4.46 -21.07 4.31
C MET A 129 -4.34 -22.16 5.39
N GLY A 130 -3.48 -21.91 6.37
CA GLY A 130 -3.25 -22.83 7.49
C GLY A 130 -2.26 -23.97 7.22
N ASN A 131 -1.78 -24.14 5.98
CA ASN A 131 -0.80 -25.17 5.62
C ASN A 131 0.61 -24.59 5.43
N ASP A 132 0.80 -23.74 4.41
CA ASP A 132 2.12 -23.18 4.08
C ASP A 132 2.04 -21.68 3.72
N PRO A 133 2.04 -20.81 4.74
CA PRO A 133 2.06 -19.36 4.54
C PRO A 133 3.37 -18.83 3.91
N LEU A 134 4.46 -19.61 3.89
CA LEU A 134 5.74 -19.16 3.32
C LEU A 134 5.67 -19.07 1.80
N VAL A 135 4.95 -19.99 1.15
CA VAL A 135 4.72 -19.96 -0.30
C VAL A 135 4.00 -18.67 -0.69
N ALA A 136 3.00 -18.25 0.09
CA ALA A 136 2.31 -16.99 -0.16
C ALA A 136 3.24 -15.78 -0.04
N ILE A 137 4.13 -15.76 0.96
CA ILE A 137 5.12 -14.68 1.16
C ILE A 137 5.98 -14.47 -0.11
N GLU A 138 6.49 -15.54 -0.71
CA GLU A 138 7.33 -15.44 -1.90
C GLU A 138 6.57 -14.86 -3.11
N GLU A 139 5.31 -15.20 -3.28
CA GLU A 139 4.48 -14.65 -4.35
C GLU A 139 4.17 -13.16 -4.13
N TYR A 140 3.91 -12.76 -2.88
CA TYR A 140 3.76 -11.35 -2.54
C TYR A 140 5.06 -10.56 -2.79
N LYS A 141 6.24 -11.12 -2.46
CA LYS A 141 7.54 -10.49 -2.78
C LYS A 141 7.69 -10.24 -4.28
N LYS A 142 7.29 -11.20 -5.13
CA LYS A 142 7.32 -11.04 -6.60
C LYS A 142 6.44 -9.90 -7.07
N ALA A 143 5.21 -9.81 -6.58
CA ALA A 143 4.30 -8.71 -6.92
C ALA A 143 4.88 -7.34 -6.48
N ILE A 144 5.37 -7.26 -5.24
CA ILE A 144 5.97 -6.03 -4.68
C ILE A 144 7.19 -5.59 -5.48
N LYS A 145 8.03 -6.53 -5.93
CA LYS A 145 9.18 -6.21 -6.79
C LYS A 145 8.74 -5.49 -8.07
N ILE A 146 7.73 -6.01 -8.76
CA ILE A 146 7.17 -5.36 -9.98
C ILE A 146 6.65 -3.96 -9.64
N GLY A 147 5.96 -3.82 -8.50
CA GLY A 147 5.45 -2.53 -8.04
C GLY A 147 6.56 -1.52 -7.75
N LYS A 148 7.63 -1.93 -7.05
CA LYS A 148 8.80 -1.08 -6.79
C LYS A 148 9.51 -0.67 -8.08
N GLU A 149 9.70 -1.60 -9.01
CA GLU A 149 10.27 -1.30 -10.34
C GLU A 149 9.43 -0.26 -11.10
N LEU A 150 8.10 -0.33 -11.03
CA LEU A 150 7.21 0.69 -11.61
C LEU A 150 7.37 2.06 -10.93
N PHE A 151 7.49 2.08 -9.60
CA PHE A 151 7.70 3.32 -8.85
C PHE A 151 8.95 4.08 -9.26
N GLU A 152 10.04 3.36 -9.52
CA GLU A 152 11.31 3.94 -9.95
C GLU A 152 11.20 4.60 -11.34
N LYS A 153 10.18 4.25 -12.14
CA LYS A 153 9.94 4.88 -13.45
C LYS A 153 9.11 6.14 -13.37
N ILE A 154 8.58 6.49 -12.20
CA ILE A 154 7.81 7.72 -12.00
C ILE A 154 8.77 8.88 -11.79
N ASP A 155 8.69 9.86 -12.69
CA ASP A 155 9.38 11.13 -12.54
C ASP A 155 8.56 12.06 -11.61
N LYS A 156 8.96 12.09 -10.33
CA LYS A 156 8.31 12.88 -9.29
C LYS A 156 8.31 14.39 -9.60
N ASP A 157 9.32 14.88 -10.31
CA ASP A 157 9.40 16.29 -10.68
C ASP A 157 8.42 16.65 -11.79
N LYS A 158 8.31 15.81 -12.83
CA LYS A 158 7.28 15.98 -13.87
C LYS A 158 5.88 15.86 -13.29
N LEU A 159 5.66 14.90 -12.39
CA LEU A 159 4.38 14.73 -11.70
C LEU A 159 4.00 15.99 -10.91
N ARG A 160 4.93 16.52 -10.10
CA ARG A 160 4.73 17.76 -9.34
C ARG A 160 4.45 18.97 -10.23
N LYS A 161 5.17 19.10 -11.35
CA LYS A 161 4.95 20.18 -12.33
C LYS A 161 3.57 20.08 -12.97
N LEU A 162 3.15 18.88 -13.37
CA LEU A 162 1.83 18.63 -13.95
C LEU A 162 0.70 18.97 -12.96
N ASP A 163 0.80 18.51 -11.71
CA ASP A 163 -0.18 18.80 -10.68
C ASP A 163 -0.23 20.31 -10.35
N GLY A 164 0.92 20.98 -10.31
CA GLY A 164 1.00 22.44 -10.14
C GLY A 164 0.32 23.20 -11.28
N PHE A 165 0.60 22.82 -12.53
CA PHE A 165 -0.01 23.43 -13.70
C PHE A 165 -1.54 23.26 -13.71
N ARG A 166 -2.03 22.06 -13.38
CA ARG A 166 -3.46 21.78 -13.27
C ARG A 166 -4.12 22.63 -12.20
N ARG A 167 -3.52 22.76 -11.01
CA ARG A 167 -4.04 23.62 -9.93
C ARG A 167 -4.20 25.07 -10.38
N ILE A 168 -3.23 25.60 -11.14
CA ILE A 168 -3.30 26.96 -11.67
C ILE A 168 -4.46 27.11 -12.65
N ILE A 169 -4.60 26.18 -13.61
CA ILE A 169 -5.71 26.22 -14.58
C ILE A 169 -7.06 26.12 -13.87
N THR A 170 -7.23 25.16 -12.96
CA THR A 170 -8.48 24.98 -12.22
C THR A 170 -8.81 26.24 -11.40
N SER A 171 -7.83 26.83 -10.72
CA SER A 171 -8.04 28.06 -9.94
C SER A 171 -8.46 29.24 -10.83
N LYS A 172 -7.83 29.40 -12.00
CA LYS A 172 -8.24 30.42 -12.98
C LYS A 172 -9.65 30.18 -13.48
N GLY A 173 -10.01 28.93 -13.78
CA GLY A 173 -11.37 28.55 -14.19
C GLY A 173 -12.42 28.93 -13.14
N VAL A 174 -12.18 28.60 -11.87
CA VAL A 174 -13.08 28.95 -10.76
C VAL A 174 -13.25 30.47 -10.63
N ILE A 175 -12.16 31.24 -10.73
CA ILE A 175 -12.22 32.71 -10.67
C ILE A 175 -13.04 33.27 -11.83
N ILE A 176 -12.83 32.77 -13.05
CA ILE A 176 -13.58 33.20 -14.24
C ILE A 176 -15.07 32.85 -14.08
N SER A 177 -15.39 31.64 -13.63
CA SER A 177 -16.77 31.22 -13.38
C SER A 177 -17.46 32.06 -12.30
N PHE A 178 -16.73 32.43 -11.24
CA PHE A 178 -17.24 33.31 -10.20
C PHE A 178 -17.55 34.71 -10.75
N ILE A 179 -16.63 35.32 -11.50
CA ILE A 179 -16.83 36.63 -12.12
C ILE A 179 -18.03 36.60 -13.09
N LEU A 180 -18.11 35.58 -13.94
CA LEU A 180 -19.25 35.41 -14.85
C LEU A 180 -20.57 35.27 -14.09
N GLY A 181 -20.58 34.51 -12.99
CA GLY A 181 -21.75 34.37 -12.13
C GLY A 181 -22.21 35.70 -11.55
N LEU A 182 -21.28 36.53 -11.07
CA LEU A 182 -21.60 37.89 -10.60
C LEU A 182 -22.16 38.77 -11.71
N VAL A 183 -21.56 38.76 -12.89
CA VAL A 183 -22.02 39.58 -14.03
C VAL A 183 -23.44 39.17 -14.46
N VAL A 184 -23.69 37.87 -14.61
CA VAL A 184 -25.02 37.34 -14.97
C VAL A 184 -26.06 37.68 -13.90
N GLY A 185 -25.70 37.56 -12.62
CA GLY A 185 -26.55 37.95 -11.50
C GLY A 185 -26.95 39.42 -11.55
N LEU A 186 -25.99 40.32 -11.71
CA LEU A 186 -26.23 41.76 -11.81
C LEU A 186 -27.13 42.12 -13.01
N ILE A 187 -26.93 41.46 -14.16
CA ILE A 187 -27.77 41.66 -15.34
C ILE A 187 -29.20 41.20 -15.06
N THR A 188 -29.36 40.04 -14.42
CA THR A 188 -30.68 39.47 -14.11
C THR A 188 -31.43 40.35 -13.11
N ASP A 189 -30.76 40.84 -12.07
CA ASP A 189 -31.34 41.77 -11.09
C ASP A 189 -31.77 43.08 -11.75
N CYS A 190 -30.95 43.63 -12.66
CA CYS A 190 -31.29 44.84 -13.42
C CYS A 190 -32.53 44.63 -14.31
N ILE A 191 -32.58 43.52 -15.04
CA ILE A 191 -33.74 43.16 -15.87
C ILE A 191 -34.98 42.99 -14.99
N TRP A 192 -34.87 42.27 -13.86
CA TRP A 192 -35.99 42.05 -12.94
C TRP A 192 -36.53 43.38 -12.40
N SER A 193 -35.63 44.27 -11.95
CA SER A 193 -36.00 45.60 -11.48
C SER A 193 -36.64 46.50 -12.55
N LEU A 194 -36.37 46.26 -13.84
CA LEU A 194 -37.02 46.98 -14.94
C LEU A 194 -38.39 46.38 -15.32
N MET A 195 -38.59 45.09 -15.07
CA MET A 195 -39.82 44.36 -15.41
C MET A 195 -40.86 44.32 -14.27
N THR A 196 -40.45 44.63 -13.04
CA THR A 196 -41.35 44.76 -11.88
C THR A 196 -41.45 46.24 -11.47
N PRO A 197 -42.58 46.92 -11.76
CA PRO A 197 -42.82 48.32 -11.34
C PRO A 197 -43.09 48.46 -9.84
#